data_AF-A0A4P9YZB4-F1
#
_entry.id   AF-A0A4P9YZB4-F1
#
_cell.length_a   1.000
_cell.length_b   1.000
_cell.length_c   1.000
_cell.angle_alpha   90.00
_cell.angle_beta   90.00
_cell.angle_gamma   90.00
#
_symmetry.space_group_name_H-M   'P 1'
#
loop_
_entity.id
_entity.type
_entity.pdbx_description
1 polymer ?
#
loop_
_entity_poly.entity_id
_entity_poly.type
_entity_poly.pdbx_seq_one_letter_code
_entity_poly.pdbx_strand_id
1 'polypeptide(L)'
;MKAQLFRFTASLTIVCGILWDASSLIGSADAQACGRVRARREFRMLSQHERTSFVNAIRQLQRGPSPTRYDQYVSIHWNARENTHGYAQFFPWHRHFLREFEKDLQRIDPSIMIPYWDWTYDSQSPELSPIFADNFMGGNGWNGCVRTGPFGQWSPAFPRRKCLGRTFDRGDRLSAYASPEQIMIIMRSADTYHDMRVWTETPPHGIIHSSLGGDMETMYSPNDPIFWMHHAFIDKLWDNWQRLGDGRNFWRYDDENNDDSPSMLSDMLWPFEVQVGDVMDSRRLCYYYEPFLPNRAPLAMNAENGGTNSWDMAMANGPAFDWTQSMEAAWAADPAANGMLLTIPDDDRSEMVALRASKPLPEAWLRMNHQNVTQVRAIESKLRNVVDRINHMEHYVSPAALIRHDGALNVMARQWTRSPALLERLTATVGGKVEHALAGALLRQEDMATSSSAQPNASMAPTHEGPGSSAANTTTSSSGKKQPRPSSAQIISALRERVEAMTGVSLTDGTPTRTSSSGRQAAAV
;
A
#
# COMPACT_ATOMS: atom_id res chain seq x y z
N MET A 1 -13.97 -86.25 5.13
CA MET A 1 -13.51 -86.36 3.71
C MET A 1 -14.34 -85.39 2.88
N LYS A 2 -13.89 -84.77 1.80
CA LYS A 2 -12.56 -84.50 1.19
C LYS A 2 -12.74 -83.21 0.34
N ALA A 3 -11.71 -82.65 -0.30
CA ALA A 3 -11.75 -81.29 -0.87
C ALA A 3 -11.27 -81.16 -2.34
N GLN A 4 -11.53 -79.96 -2.91
CA GLN A 4 -10.63 -79.16 -3.79
C GLN A 4 -10.67 -79.30 -5.34
N LEU A 5 -10.06 -78.29 -6.00
CA LEU A 5 -9.71 -78.09 -7.45
C LEU A 5 -10.82 -77.63 -8.45
N PHE A 6 -10.52 -76.97 -9.61
CA PHE A 6 -9.61 -75.83 -9.95
C PHE A 6 -9.69 -75.43 -11.46
N ARG A 7 -9.39 -74.15 -11.79
CA ARG A 7 -8.91 -73.54 -13.08
C ARG A 7 -9.81 -73.58 -14.35
N PHE A 8 -9.79 -72.66 -15.36
CA PHE A 8 -8.92 -71.60 -15.95
C PHE A 8 -8.07 -71.99 -17.20
N THR A 9 -8.33 -71.37 -18.38
CA THR A 9 -7.40 -70.78 -19.41
C THR A 9 -8.13 -70.31 -20.69
N ALA A 10 -7.48 -69.55 -21.60
CA ALA A 10 -8.07 -68.93 -22.82
C ALA A 10 -7.03 -68.61 -23.95
N SER A 11 -7.50 -68.35 -25.18
CA SER A 11 -6.83 -67.68 -26.35
C SER A 11 -7.92 -67.16 -27.33
N LEU A 12 -7.94 -65.92 -27.85
CA LEU A 12 -7.15 -65.32 -28.97
C LEU A 12 -7.30 -66.07 -30.31
N THR A 13 -7.58 -65.50 -31.50
CA THR A 13 -7.64 -64.11 -32.08
C THR A 13 -8.55 -64.17 -33.37
N ILE A 14 -8.91 -63.21 -34.25
CA ILE A 14 -8.47 -61.84 -34.67
C ILE A 14 -9.68 -60.93 -35.05
N VAL A 15 -9.42 -59.61 -35.06
CA VAL A 15 -10.13 -58.38 -35.49
C VAL A 15 -10.61 -58.28 -36.96
N CYS A 16 -11.77 -57.63 -37.25
CA CYS A 16 -11.88 -56.39 -38.06
C CYS A 16 -13.32 -55.80 -38.15
N GLY A 17 -13.44 -54.46 -38.20
CA GLY A 17 -14.70 -53.72 -38.40
C GLY A 17 -14.79 -52.46 -37.53
N ILE A 18 -14.80 -51.26 -38.13
CA ILE A 18 -14.63 -49.98 -37.42
C ILE A 18 -15.93 -49.17 -37.36
N LEU A 19 -16.31 -48.76 -36.15
CA LEU A 19 -16.98 -47.48 -35.87
C LEU A 19 -16.15 -46.76 -34.80
N TRP A 20 -16.02 -45.44 -34.91
CA TRP A 20 -15.07 -44.64 -34.14
C TRP A 20 -15.83 -43.60 -33.29
N ASP A 21 -16.37 -44.03 -32.15
CA ASP A 21 -17.04 -43.12 -31.22
C ASP A 21 -16.02 -42.17 -30.55
N ALA A 22 -16.09 -40.90 -30.91
CA ALA A 22 -15.26 -39.84 -30.35
C ALA A 22 -15.74 -39.40 -28.95
N SER A 23 -15.76 -40.33 -27.98
CA SER A 23 -16.14 -40.08 -26.58
C SER A 23 -14.94 -40.02 -25.63
N SER A 24 -13.86 -39.37 -26.06
CA SER A 24 -12.65 -39.22 -25.25
C SER A 24 -11.85 -37.96 -25.62
N LEU A 25 -12.40 -36.76 -25.35
CA LEU A 25 -11.62 -35.50 -25.22
C LEU A 25 -12.43 -34.34 -24.62
N ILE A 26 -13.27 -34.58 -23.61
CA ILE A 26 -13.67 -33.51 -22.68
C ILE A 26 -12.61 -33.46 -21.59
N GLY A 27 -11.58 -32.64 -21.82
CA GLY A 27 -10.59 -32.29 -20.82
C GLY A 27 -11.19 -31.33 -19.79
N SER A 28 -12.08 -31.84 -18.92
CA SER A 28 -12.43 -31.14 -17.69
C SER A 28 -11.18 -31.12 -16.81
N ALA A 29 -10.36 -30.09 -16.95
CA ALA A 29 -9.23 -29.85 -16.05
C ALA A 29 -9.78 -29.78 -14.63
N ASP A 30 -9.40 -30.75 -13.79
CA ASP A 30 -9.85 -30.79 -12.40
C ASP A 30 -9.49 -29.46 -11.74
N ALA A 31 -10.49 -28.82 -11.12
CA ALA A 31 -10.28 -27.63 -10.31
C ALA A 31 -9.41 -28.02 -9.11
N GLN A 32 -8.09 -27.86 -9.26
CA GLN A 32 -7.06 -28.38 -8.37
C GLN A 32 -7.39 -28.04 -6.91
N ALA A 33 -7.95 -29.02 -6.19
CA ALA A 33 -8.43 -28.80 -4.83
C ALA A 33 -7.25 -28.37 -3.94
N CYS A 34 -7.25 -27.10 -3.55
CA CYS A 34 -6.14 -26.49 -2.84
C CYS A 34 -5.94 -27.15 -1.48
N GLY A 35 -4.93 -28.03 -1.36
CA GLY A 35 -4.59 -28.69 -0.10
C GLY A 35 -4.34 -27.72 1.07
N ARG A 36 -3.99 -26.46 0.75
CA ARG A 36 -4.14 -25.30 1.65
C ARG A 36 -4.18 -24.01 0.83
N VAL A 37 -5.14 -23.11 1.10
CA VAL A 37 -5.10 -21.73 0.62
C VAL A 37 -4.20 -20.90 1.55
N ARG A 38 -3.34 -20.04 1.01
CA ARG A 38 -2.24 -19.39 1.76
C ARG A 38 -2.20 -17.86 1.62
N ALA A 39 -1.75 -17.18 2.66
CA ALA A 39 -1.58 -15.73 2.66
C ALA A 39 -0.36 -15.26 1.84
N ARG A 40 -0.58 -14.37 0.87
CA ARG A 40 0.42 -13.37 0.45
C ARG A 40 0.36 -12.19 1.43
N ARG A 41 1.51 -11.76 1.94
CA ARG A 41 1.63 -10.86 3.11
C ARG A 41 2.39 -9.59 2.73
N GLU A 42 2.14 -8.47 3.42
CA GLU A 42 2.90 -7.25 3.18
C GLU A 42 4.37 -7.46 3.61
N PHE A 43 5.34 -7.00 2.83
CA PHE A 43 6.75 -7.32 3.07
C PHE A 43 7.27 -6.87 4.45
N ARG A 44 6.71 -5.81 5.04
CA ARG A 44 7.00 -5.35 6.42
C ARG A 44 6.51 -6.33 7.48
N MET A 45 5.43 -7.07 7.21
CA MET A 45 4.87 -8.11 8.11
C MET A 45 5.66 -9.42 8.09
N LEU A 46 6.54 -9.61 7.11
CA LEU A 46 7.48 -10.74 7.05
C LEU A 46 8.60 -10.59 8.08
N SER A 47 8.94 -11.69 8.73
CA SER A 47 10.17 -11.87 9.50
C SER A 47 11.42 -11.80 8.63
N GLN A 48 12.59 -11.60 9.26
CA GLN A 48 13.88 -11.63 8.57
C GLN A 48 14.14 -12.97 7.86
N HIS A 49 13.65 -14.09 8.41
CA HIS A 49 13.73 -15.41 7.79
C HIS A 49 12.90 -15.48 6.51
N GLU A 50 11.60 -15.13 6.56
CA GLU A 50 10.72 -15.10 5.38
C GLU A 50 11.30 -14.22 4.25
N ARG A 51 11.80 -13.01 4.58
CA ARG A 51 12.47 -12.13 3.61
C ARG A 51 13.73 -12.77 3.00
N THR A 52 14.51 -13.46 3.81
CA THR A 52 15.76 -14.12 3.39
C THR A 52 15.48 -15.36 2.52
N SER A 53 14.48 -16.18 2.84
CA SER A 53 14.01 -17.29 1.99
C SER A 53 13.58 -16.77 0.61
N PHE A 54 12.71 -15.76 0.56
CA PHE A 54 12.23 -15.17 -0.68
C PHE A 54 13.37 -14.69 -1.58
N VAL A 55 14.27 -13.85 -1.03
CA VAL A 55 15.45 -13.34 -1.75
C VAL A 55 16.39 -14.48 -2.20
N ASN A 56 16.62 -15.51 -1.38
CA ASN A 56 17.51 -16.60 -1.73
C ASN A 56 16.93 -17.55 -2.78
N ALA A 57 15.61 -17.71 -2.87
CA ALA A 57 14.97 -18.46 -3.95
C ALA A 57 15.03 -17.71 -5.28
N ILE A 58 14.79 -16.38 -5.29
CA ILE A 58 15.02 -15.53 -6.47
C ILE A 58 16.48 -15.65 -6.95
N ARG A 59 17.44 -15.58 -6.02
CA ARG A 59 18.90 -15.75 -6.29
C ARG A 59 19.32 -17.20 -6.60
N GLN A 60 18.38 -18.14 -6.66
CA GLN A 60 18.58 -19.49 -7.17
C GLN A 60 17.99 -19.67 -8.57
N LEU A 61 16.86 -19.02 -8.90
CA LEU A 61 16.31 -19.00 -10.26
C LEU A 61 17.24 -18.32 -11.29
N GLN A 62 18.15 -17.44 -10.84
CA GLN A 62 19.21 -16.82 -11.66
C GLN A 62 20.52 -17.65 -11.72
N ARG A 63 20.52 -18.91 -11.25
CA ARG A 63 21.71 -19.80 -11.35
C ARG A 63 21.59 -20.74 -12.54
N GLY A 64 22.75 -21.27 -12.96
CA GLY A 64 22.85 -22.19 -14.10
C GLY A 64 23.22 -21.49 -15.41
N PRO A 65 23.05 -22.15 -16.57
CA PRO A 65 23.31 -21.55 -17.87
C PRO A 65 22.30 -20.43 -18.18
N SER A 66 22.74 -19.40 -18.92
CA SER A 66 21.83 -18.39 -19.48
C SER A 66 21.24 -18.87 -20.82
N PRO A 67 19.95 -18.59 -21.13
CA PRO A 67 18.97 -17.90 -20.29
C PRO A 67 18.56 -18.78 -19.08
N THR A 68 18.71 -18.22 -17.89
CA THR A 68 18.37 -18.86 -16.62
C THR A 68 16.85 -18.99 -16.49
N ARG A 69 16.37 -19.74 -15.50
CA ARG A 69 14.92 -19.83 -15.25
C ARG A 69 14.33 -18.45 -14.95
N TYR A 70 15.07 -17.56 -14.29
CA TYR A 70 14.66 -16.18 -14.09
C TYR A 70 14.58 -15.39 -15.43
N ASP A 71 15.60 -15.48 -16.29
CA ASP A 71 15.61 -14.79 -17.60
C ASP A 71 14.41 -15.20 -18.49
N GLN A 72 13.90 -16.44 -18.33
CA GLN A 72 12.72 -16.91 -19.05
C GLN A 72 11.46 -16.12 -18.69
N TYR A 73 11.24 -15.75 -17.42
CA TYR A 73 10.10 -14.91 -17.04
C TYR A 73 10.17 -13.53 -17.69
N VAL A 74 11.36 -12.92 -17.77
CA VAL A 74 11.58 -11.64 -18.45
C VAL A 74 11.25 -11.74 -19.95
N SER A 75 11.64 -12.85 -20.58
CA SER A 75 11.31 -13.13 -21.99
C SER A 75 9.81 -13.37 -22.20
N ILE A 76 9.13 -14.08 -21.29
CA ILE A 76 7.67 -14.31 -21.33
C ILE A 76 6.92 -12.97 -21.27
N HIS A 77 7.26 -12.10 -20.31
CA HIS A 77 6.71 -10.76 -20.20
C HIS A 77 6.95 -9.92 -21.46
N TRP A 78 8.20 -9.85 -21.92
CA TRP A 78 8.55 -9.13 -23.15
C TRP A 78 7.76 -9.64 -24.37
N ASN A 79 7.58 -10.95 -24.52
CA ASN A 79 6.86 -11.51 -25.66
C ASN A 79 5.34 -11.28 -25.58
N ALA A 80 4.76 -11.28 -24.38
CA ALA A 80 3.32 -11.11 -24.18
C ALA A 80 2.85 -9.64 -24.17
N ARG A 81 3.77 -8.67 -24.01
CA ARG A 81 3.52 -7.22 -23.82
C ARG A 81 2.36 -6.63 -24.63
N GLU A 82 2.25 -6.98 -25.91
CA GLU A 82 1.28 -6.41 -26.87
C GLU A 82 -0.17 -6.82 -26.53
N ASN A 83 -0.37 -7.88 -25.76
CA ASN A 83 -1.68 -8.38 -25.31
C ASN A 83 -1.98 -7.97 -23.86
N THR A 84 -0.96 -7.61 -23.07
CA THR A 84 -1.02 -7.61 -21.60
C THR A 84 -0.88 -6.23 -20.96
N HIS A 85 -0.69 -5.19 -21.76
CA HIS A 85 -0.59 -3.80 -21.33
C HIS A 85 -1.46 -2.91 -22.24
N GLY A 86 -2.33 -2.09 -21.65
CA GLY A 86 -3.33 -1.28 -22.37
C GLY A 86 -4.68 -1.95 -22.59
N TYR A 87 -4.77 -3.25 -22.36
CA TYR A 87 -5.89 -4.12 -22.75
C TYR A 87 -6.43 -4.98 -21.61
N ALA A 88 -7.58 -5.62 -21.83
CA ALA A 88 -8.32 -6.39 -20.83
C ALA A 88 -7.46 -7.39 -20.05
N GLN A 89 -6.52 -8.09 -20.69
CA GLN A 89 -5.73 -9.15 -20.05
C GLN A 89 -4.77 -8.67 -18.95
N PHE A 90 -4.57 -7.35 -18.75
CA PHE A 90 -3.60 -6.79 -17.80
C PHE A 90 -3.63 -7.46 -16.42
N PHE A 91 -4.76 -7.45 -15.71
CA PHE A 91 -4.84 -8.07 -14.38
C PHE A 91 -4.76 -9.62 -14.39
N PRO A 92 -5.58 -10.37 -15.17
CA PRO A 92 -5.56 -11.84 -15.12
C PRO A 92 -4.23 -12.43 -15.60
N TRP A 93 -3.57 -11.81 -16.58
CA TRP A 93 -2.25 -12.26 -17.04
C TRP A 93 -1.19 -12.06 -15.96
N HIS A 94 -1.10 -10.88 -15.35
CA HIS A 94 -0.12 -10.63 -14.29
C HIS A 94 -0.40 -11.46 -13.03
N ARG A 95 -1.68 -11.69 -12.69
CA ARG A 95 -2.10 -12.66 -11.65
C ARG A 95 -1.56 -14.07 -11.94
N HIS A 96 -1.70 -14.56 -13.17
CA HIS A 96 -1.19 -15.88 -13.54
C HIS A 96 0.35 -15.93 -13.54
N PHE A 97 1.00 -14.92 -14.09
CA PHE A 97 2.46 -14.77 -14.15
C PHE A 97 3.09 -14.77 -12.75
N LEU A 98 2.48 -14.07 -11.79
CA LEU A 98 2.82 -14.13 -10.36
C LEU A 98 2.68 -15.56 -9.81
N ARG A 99 1.61 -16.27 -10.16
CA ARG A 99 1.39 -17.63 -9.64
C ARG A 99 2.37 -18.64 -10.21
N GLU A 100 2.77 -18.53 -11.48
CA GLU A 100 3.83 -19.38 -12.04
C GLU A 100 5.20 -19.08 -11.44
N PHE A 101 5.53 -17.81 -11.19
CA PHE A 101 6.77 -17.46 -10.49
C PHE A 101 6.76 -17.98 -9.04
N GLU A 102 5.63 -17.87 -8.35
CA GLU A 102 5.46 -18.38 -6.99
C GLU A 102 5.57 -19.92 -6.92
N LYS A 103 5.01 -20.65 -7.90
CA LYS A 103 5.20 -22.11 -8.02
C LYS A 103 6.68 -22.46 -8.19
N ASP A 104 7.43 -21.72 -9.00
CA ASP A 104 8.86 -21.91 -9.19
C ASP A 104 9.67 -21.67 -7.91
N LEU A 105 9.38 -20.60 -7.16
CA LEU A 105 9.97 -20.36 -5.83
C LEU A 105 9.58 -21.47 -4.83
N GLN A 106 8.35 -21.96 -4.88
CA GLN A 106 7.84 -23.05 -4.03
C GLN A 106 8.49 -24.42 -4.32
N ARG A 107 9.14 -24.61 -5.49
CA ARG A 107 10.00 -25.80 -5.74
C ARG A 107 11.38 -25.69 -5.09
N ILE A 108 11.80 -24.49 -4.65
CA ILE A 108 13.06 -24.23 -3.94
C ILE A 108 12.83 -24.24 -2.42
N ASP A 109 11.80 -23.51 -1.97
CA ASP A 109 11.34 -23.47 -0.58
C ASP A 109 9.80 -23.43 -0.57
N PRO A 110 9.13 -24.57 -0.27
CA PRO A 110 7.67 -24.64 -0.23
C PRO A 110 7.01 -23.67 0.75
N SER A 111 7.75 -23.10 1.71
CA SER A 111 7.22 -22.09 2.64
C SER A 111 7.03 -20.72 1.99
N ILE A 112 7.58 -20.45 0.80
CA ILE A 112 7.44 -19.16 0.13
C ILE A 112 6.00 -18.90 -0.33
N MET A 113 5.58 -17.64 -0.15
CA MET A 113 4.50 -16.95 -0.87
C MET A 113 5.10 -15.62 -1.36
N ILE A 114 4.65 -15.08 -2.49
CA ILE A 114 5.12 -13.76 -2.94
C ILE A 114 4.57 -12.68 -1.97
N PRO A 115 5.41 -11.89 -1.29
CA PRO A 115 4.94 -10.74 -0.54
C PRO A 115 4.53 -9.61 -1.48
N TYR A 116 3.61 -8.76 -1.02
CA TYR A 116 3.29 -7.52 -1.73
C TYR A 116 3.97 -6.32 -1.08
N TRP A 117 4.24 -5.29 -1.89
CA TRP A 117 4.73 -3.99 -1.44
C TRP A 117 3.58 -2.99 -1.49
N ASP A 118 3.05 -2.64 -0.32
CA ASP A 118 2.03 -1.59 -0.21
C ASP A 118 2.69 -0.21 -0.21
N TRP A 119 3.09 0.21 -1.42
CA TRP A 119 3.79 1.47 -1.68
C TRP A 119 2.93 2.71 -1.41
N THR A 120 1.63 2.57 -1.14
CA THR A 120 0.75 3.69 -0.76
C THR A 120 1.16 4.30 0.58
N TYR A 121 1.57 3.45 1.54
CA TYR A 121 2.06 3.87 2.85
C TYR A 121 3.50 4.40 2.85
N ASP A 122 4.20 4.29 1.71
CA ASP A 122 5.50 4.93 1.49
C ASP A 122 5.38 6.18 0.57
N SER A 123 4.15 6.56 0.17
CA SER A 123 3.89 7.33 -1.06
C SER A 123 4.54 8.71 -1.15
N GLN A 124 4.79 9.40 -0.04
CA GLN A 124 5.38 10.76 -0.08
C GLN A 124 6.89 10.77 0.12
N SER A 125 7.49 9.65 0.53
CA SER A 125 8.94 9.46 0.61
C SER A 125 9.38 8.06 0.16
N PRO A 126 9.09 7.61 -1.08
CA PRO A 126 9.21 6.19 -1.42
C PRO A 126 10.63 5.65 -1.33
N GLU A 127 11.66 6.47 -1.57
CA GLU A 127 13.07 6.10 -1.42
C GLU A 127 13.45 5.67 0.01
N LEU A 128 12.66 6.07 1.01
CA LEU A 128 12.84 5.68 2.42
C LEU A 128 12.08 4.38 2.78
N SER A 129 11.37 3.77 1.83
CA SER A 129 10.71 2.47 2.06
C SER A 129 11.73 1.39 2.43
N PRO A 130 11.47 0.58 3.47
CA PRO A 130 12.34 -0.55 3.84
C PRO A 130 12.55 -1.60 2.75
N ILE A 131 11.83 -1.53 1.61
CA ILE A 131 12.08 -2.37 0.44
C ILE A 131 13.48 -2.14 -0.12
N PHE A 132 13.91 -0.87 -0.20
CA PHE A 132 15.17 -0.42 -0.79
C PHE A 132 16.39 -0.63 0.12
N ALA A 133 16.20 -1.23 1.29
CA ALA A 133 17.28 -1.47 2.24
C ALA A 133 18.38 -2.38 1.65
N ASP A 134 19.62 -2.09 2.02
CA ASP A 134 20.84 -2.82 1.60
C ASP A 134 20.90 -4.29 2.05
N ASN A 135 19.93 -4.75 2.84
CA ASN A 135 19.74 -6.15 3.23
C ASN A 135 18.53 -6.83 2.55
N PHE A 136 17.81 -6.14 1.65
CA PHE A 136 16.62 -6.69 0.98
C PHE A 136 16.65 -6.51 -0.55
N MET A 137 16.17 -5.39 -1.13
CA MET A 137 16.20 -5.19 -2.60
C MET A 137 17.33 -4.26 -3.08
N GLY A 138 18.04 -3.59 -2.17
CA GLY A 138 19.01 -2.53 -2.48
C GLY A 138 18.34 -1.25 -3.00
N GLY A 139 19.10 -0.15 -3.02
CA GLY A 139 18.59 1.18 -3.33
C GLY A 139 18.69 1.58 -4.81
N ASN A 140 18.97 2.87 -5.03
CA ASN A 140 19.23 3.51 -6.31
C ASN A 140 20.46 2.90 -7.04
N GLY A 141 20.57 3.13 -8.35
CA GLY A 141 21.71 2.66 -9.15
C GLY A 141 22.84 3.68 -9.28
N TRP A 142 24.03 3.33 -8.79
CA TRP A 142 25.23 4.14 -9.02
C TRP A 142 25.69 4.01 -10.48
N ASN A 143 25.67 5.13 -11.21
CA ASN A 143 25.76 5.16 -12.68
C ASN A 143 24.73 4.21 -13.34
N GLY A 144 23.51 4.17 -12.80
CA GLY A 144 22.40 3.34 -13.27
C GLY A 144 22.47 1.87 -12.83
N CYS A 145 23.58 1.38 -12.27
CA CYS A 145 23.70 0.00 -11.78
C CYS A 145 23.40 -0.08 -10.27
N VAL A 146 22.45 -0.92 -9.86
CA VAL A 146 22.27 -1.25 -8.43
C VAL A 146 23.55 -1.92 -7.90
N ARG A 147 24.10 -1.41 -6.80
CA ARG A 147 25.35 -1.91 -6.18
C ARG A 147 25.18 -2.45 -4.76
N THR A 148 24.08 -2.11 -4.09
CA THR A 148 23.76 -2.59 -2.75
C THR A 148 22.71 -3.69 -2.78
N GLY A 149 22.40 -4.28 -1.61
CA GLY A 149 21.47 -5.38 -1.52
C GLY A 149 22.07 -6.74 -1.94
N PRO A 150 21.38 -7.84 -1.61
CA PRO A 150 21.58 -9.18 -2.20
C PRO A 150 21.64 -9.21 -3.73
N PHE A 151 21.14 -8.17 -4.40
CA PHE A 151 21.09 -7.99 -5.85
C PHE A 151 22.14 -7.00 -6.41
N GLY A 152 23.05 -6.45 -5.60
CA GLY A 152 24.10 -5.52 -6.05
C GLY A 152 25.17 -6.11 -6.99
N GLN A 153 25.09 -7.42 -7.26
CA GLN A 153 25.89 -8.16 -8.26
C GLN A 153 24.99 -8.93 -9.24
N TRP A 154 23.69 -8.62 -9.29
CA TRP A 154 22.71 -9.24 -10.18
C TRP A 154 23.02 -8.84 -11.62
N SER A 155 23.09 -9.84 -12.50
CA SER A 155 23.37 -9.64 -13.92
C SER A 155 22.35 -10.37 -14.78
N PRO A 156 21.19 -9.74 -15.06
CA PRO A 156 20.19 -10.31 -15.97
C PRO A 156 20.83 -10.50 -17.34
N ALA A 157 20.50 -11.60 -18.03
CA ALA A 157 21.02 -11.90 -19.36
C ALA A 157 20.10 -11.41 -20.49
N PHE A 158 18.82 -11.17 -20.20
CA PHE A 158 17.81 -10.74 -21.18
C PHE A 158 17.56 -9.21 -21.15
N PRO A 159 17.43 -8.53 -22.31
CA PRO A 159 17.66 -9.02 -23.67
C PRO A 159 19.16 -9.13 -24.00
N ARG A 160 20.02 -8.52 -23.18
CA ARG A 160 21.49 -8.60 -23.24
C ARG A 160 22.05 -8.51 -21.83
N ARG A 161 23.18 -9.16 -21.57
CA ARG A 161 23.79 -9.14 -20.23
C ARG A 161 24.24 -7.73 -19.82
N LYS A 162 23.80 -7.30 -18.63
CA LYS A 162 24.16 -6.02 -17.98
C LYS A 162 24.12 -6.17 -16.45
N CYS A 163 24.31 -5.09 -15.69
CA CYS A 163 23.93 -5.01 -14.28
C CYS A 163 22.40 -4.85 -14.13
N LEU A 164 21.86 -5.08 -12.95
CA LEU A 164 20.51 -4.60 -12.59
C LEU A 164 20.44 -3.07 -12.72
N GLY A 165 19.52 -2.57 -13.53
CA GLY A 165 19.34 -1.15 -13.82
C GLY A 165 18.30 -0.49 -12.92
N ARG A 166 18.68 0.58 -12.20
CA ARG A 166 17.77 1.55 -11.57
C ARG A 166 18.34 2.96 -11.68
N THR A 167 17.49 3.94 -11.91
CA THR A 167 17.83 5.36 -11.96
C THR A 167 16.64 6.12 -11.38
N PHE A 168 16.70 6.47 -10.09
CA PHE A 168 15.59 7.17 -9.42
C PHE A 168 15.34 8.55 -10.05
N ASP A 169 14.08 8.84 -10.31
CA ASP A 169 13.67 9.95 -11.18
C ASP A 169 13.84 11.36 -10.59
N ARG A 170 14.18 11.48 -9.30
CA ARG A 170 14.60 12.73 -8.66
C ARG A 170 16.00 12.60 -8.03
N GLY A 171 16.92 11.96 -8.75
CA GLY A 171 18.34 11.83 -8.37
C GLY A 171 18.55 10.64 -7.44
N ASP A 172 18.66 10.90 -6.13
CA ASP A 172 18.65 9.87 -5.08
C ASP A 172 17.29 9.78 -4.35
N ARG A 173 16.26 10.43 -4.90
CA ARG A 173 14.89 10.45 -4.39
C ARG A 173 13.90 10.04 -5.46
N LEU A 174 12.70 9.63 -5.06
CA LEU A 174 11.60 9.27 -5.96
C LEU A 174 10.50 10.34 -5.97
N SER A 175 9.78 10.41 -7.10
CA SER A 175 8.49 11.10 -7.19
C SER A 175 7.46 10.50 -6.22
N ALA A 176 6.44 11.28 -5.84
CA ALA A 176 5.36 10.74 -5.02
C ALA A 176 4.55 9.68 -5.77
N TYR A 177 4.04 8.69 -5.04
CA TYR A 177 3.18 7.63 -5.55
C TYR A 177 1.71 7.90 -5.18
N ALA A 178 0.79 7.07 -5.69
CA ALA A 178 -0.60 7.19 -5.28
C ALA A 178 -0.74 6.86 -3.78
N SER A 179 -1.49 7.68 -3.05
CA SER A 179 -1.68 7.53 -1.61
C SER A 179 -2.85 6.57 -1.29
N PRO A 180 -3.02 6.09 -0.04
CA PRO A 180 -4.11 5.18 0.31
C PRO A 180 -5.51 5.74 -0.04
N GLU A 181 -5.66 7.06 0.08
CA GLU A 181 -6.84 7.85 -0.24
C GLU A 181 -7.17 7.83 -1.74
N GLN A 182 -6.14 7.93 -2.59
CA GLN A 182 -6.29 7.88 -4.06
C GLN A 182 -6.64 6.47 -4.54
N ILE A 183 -6.01 5.44 -3.96
CA ILE A 183 -6.33 4.03 -4.25
C ILE A 183 -7.75 3.67 -3.78
N MET A 184 -8.18 4.16 -2.62
CA MET A 184 -9.57 4.00 -2.16
C MET A 184 -10.58 4.59 -3.16
N ILE A 185 -10.31 5.77 -3.72
CA ILE A 185 -11.20 6.40 -4.70
C ILE A 185 -11.22 5.66 -6.03
N ILE A 186 -10.08 5.17 -6.52
CA ILE A 186 -10.06 4.29 -7.71
C ILE A 186 -10.95 3.07 -7.49
N MET A 187 -10.78 2.34 -6.37
CA MET A 187 -11.58 1.15 -6.09
C MET A 187 -13.08 1.44 -5.88
N ARG A 188 -13.43 2.59 -5.28
CA ARG A 188 -14.84 2.96 -5.03
C ARG A 188 -15.56 3.50 -6.25
N SER A 189 -14.87 4.27 -7.10
CA SER A 189 -15.48 4.95 -8.24
C SER A 189 -15.36 4.19 -9.57
N ALA A 190 -14.59 3.10 -9.62
CA ALA A 190 -14.53 2.23 -10.79
C ALA A 190 -15.74 1.28 -10.83
N ASP A 191 -16.74 1.61 -11.65
CA ASP A 191 -17.91 0.76 -11.90
C ASP A 191 -17.60 -0.37 -12.91
N THR A 192 -16.84 -0.11 -13.97
CA THR A 192 -16.48 -1.12 -14.99
C THR A 192 -15.12 -1.77 -14.69
N TYR A 193 -14.87 -2.96 -15.26
CA TYR A 193 -13.50 -3.52 -15.27
C TYR A 193 -12.54 -2.61 -16.02
N HIS A 194 -12.94 -2.04 -17.17
CA HIS A 194 -12.16 -1.04 -17.92
C HIS A 194 -11.70 0.13 -17.03
N ASP A 195 -12.59 0.75 -16.26
CA ASP A 195 -12.25 1.84 -15.33
C ASP A 195 -11.22 1.38 -14.30
N MET A 196 -11.47 0.25 -13.61
CA MET A 196 -10.54 -0.29 -12.62
C MET A 196 -9.16 -0.58 -13.22
N ARG A 197 -9.14 -1.11 -14.44
CA ARG A 197 -7.94 -1.48 -15.19
C ARG A 197 -7.17 -0.25 -15.64
N VAL A 198 -7.75 0.66 -16.43
CA VAL A 198 -7.06 1.89 -16.86
C VAL A 198 -6.58 2.70 -15.67
N TRP A 199 -7.42 2.95 -14.66
CA TRP A 199 -7.10 3.87 -13.57
C TRP A 199 -6.05 3.30 -12.61
N THR A 200 -5.90 1.97 -12.53
CA THR A 200 -4.84 1.30 -11.75
C THR A 200 -3.56 1.10 -12.57
N GLU A 201 -3.68 0.65 -13.82
CA GLU A 201 -2.56 0.38 -14.73
C GLU A 201 -1.76 1.65 -15.05
N THR A 202 -2.44 2.80 -15.18
CA THR A 202 -1.80 4.04 -15.61
C THR A 202 -1.12 4.79 -14.45
N PRO A 203 -1.62 5.87 -13.82
CA PRO A 203 -0.83 6.57 -12.80
C PRO A 203 -0.30 5.68 -11.65
N PRO A 204 -1.08 4.76 -11.03
CA PRO A 204 -0.62 3.98 -9.88
C PRO A 204 0.46 2.93 -10.18
N HIS A 205 0.28 2.09 -11.21
CA HIS A 205 1.28 1.10 -11.64
C HIS A 205 2.42 1.77 -12.42
N GLY A 206 2.09 2.59 -13.42
CA GLY A 206 3.04 3.27 -14.27
C GLY A 206 4.01 4.21 -13.54
N ILE A 207 3.62 4.82 -12.41
CA ILE A 207 4.56 5.68 -11.66
C ILE A 207 5.68 4.87 -10.99
N ILE A 208 5.41 3.66 -10.53
CA ILE A 208 6.44 2.79 -9.92
C ILE A 208 7.45 2.40 -11.00
N HIS A 209 6.96 1.94 -12.16
CA HIS A 209 7.79 1.63 -13.32
C HIS A 209 8.60 2.84 -13.81
N SER A 210 7.97 4.00 -13.99
CA SER A 210 8.60 5.22 -14.53
C SER A 210 9.48 6.01 -13.54
N SER A 211 9.41 5.75 -12.23
CA SER A 211 10.20 6.46 -11.22
C SER A 211 11.48 5.71 -10.82
N LEU A 212 11.44 4.37 -10.81
CA LEU A 212 12.59 3.52 -10.51
C LEU A 212 13.60 3.46 -11.66
N GLY A 213 13.15 3.68 -12.89
CA GLY A 213 13.99 3.75 -14.09
C GLY A 213 14.69 2.44 -14.44
N GLY A 214 15.62 2.50 -15.39
CA GLY A 214 16.59 1.45 -15.67
C GLY A 214 16.00 0.19 -16.30
N ASP A 215 15.77 -0.86 -15.50
CA ASP A 215 14.99 -2.03 -15.94
C ASP A 215 13.48 -1.78 -15.78
N MET A 216 13.05 -1.21 -14.65
CA MET A 216 11.64 -1.04 -14.30
C MET A 216 10.87 -0.13 -15.27
N GLU A 217 11.52 0.83 -15.92
CA GLU A 217 10.85 1.69 -16.91
C GLU A 217 10.50 0.98 -18.23
N THR A 218 10.97 -0.26 -18.43
CA THR A 218 10.91 -0.98 -19.72
C THR A 218 10.02 -2.22 -19.67
N MET A 219 9.69 -2.77 -20.84
CA MET A 219 9.08 -4.11 -20.97
C MET A 219 10.00 -5.28 -20.55
N TYR A 220 11.22 -5.00 -20.09
CA TYR A 220 12.11 -5.94 -19.40
C TYR A 220 12.06 -5.80 -17.88
N SER A 221 11.11 -5.05 -17.33
CA SER A 221 10.97 -4.75 -15.90
C SER A 221 11.03 -5.95 -14.95
N PRO A 222 10.61 -7.19 -15.29
CA PRO A 222 10.87 -8.35 -14.45
C PRO A 222 12.35 -8.64 -14.18
N ASN A 223 13.31 -8.05 -14.91
CA ASN A 223 14.74 -8.08 -14.57
C ASN A 223 15.01 -7.59 -13.13
N ASP A 224 14.17 -6.69 -12.60
CA ASP A 224 14.23 -6.21 -11.22
C ASP A 224 13.34 -7.06 -10.29
N PRO A 225 13.91 -7.69 -9.23
CA PRO A 225 13.12 -8.43 -8.24
C PRO A 225 12.00 -7.64 -7.54
N ILE A 226 12.02 -6.30 -7.56
CA ILE A 226 10.92 -5.45 -7.05
C ILE A 226 9.63 -5.65 -7.86
N PHE A 227 9.72 -5.98 -9.15
CA PHE A 227 8.59 -6.23 -10.05
C PHE A 227 7.53 -7.15 -9.39
N TRP A 228 7.97 -8.26 -8.81
CA TRP A 228 7.09 -9.28 -8.26
C TRP A 228 6.26 -8.79 -7.07
N MET A 229 6.82 -7.93 -6.22
CA MET A 229 6.11 -7.38 -5.06
C MET A 229 5.24 -6.18 -5.42
N HIS A 230 5.65 -5.42 -6.44
CA HIS A 230 4.82 -4.37 -7.03
C HIS A 230 3.57 -4.97 -7.70
N HIS A 231 3.75 -5.94 -8.61
CA HIS A 231 2.64 -6.62 -9.28
C HIS A 231 1.79 -7.45 -8.32
N ALA A 232 2.37 -8.04 -7.28
CA ALA A 232 1.57 -8.66 -6.21
C ALA A 232 0.68 -7.67 -5.45
N PHE A 233 1.03 -6.37 -5.41
CA PHE A 233 0.14 -5.35 -4.87
C PHE A 233 -0.92 -4.91 -5.89
N ILE A 234 -0.58 -4.78 -7.17
CA ILE A 234 -1.57 -4.53 -8.24
C ILE A 234 -2.64 -5.64 -8.27
N ASP A 235 -2.24 -6.91 -8.13
CA ASP A 235 -3.14 -8.05 -7.99
C ASP A 235 -3.98 -7.99 -6.69
N LYS A 236 -3.43 -7.48 -5.58
CA LYS A 236 -4.18 -7.22 -4.34
C LYS A 236 -5.26 -6.15 -4.54
N LEU A 237 -4.97 -5.08 -5.29
CA LEU A 237 -5.96 -4.05 -5.59
C LEU A 237 -7.12 -4.61 -6.43
N TRP A 238 -6.83 -5.50 -7.38
CA TRP A 238 -7.86 -6.19 -8.14
C TRP A 238 -8.66 -7.19 -7.31
N ASP A 239 -8.03 -8.07 -6.51
CA ASP A 239 -8.74 -9.00 -5.62
C ASP A 239 -9.63 -8.25 -4.60
N ASN A 240 -9.18 -7.11 -4.09
CA ASN A 240 -9.99 -6.21 -3.25
C ASN A 240 -11.19 -5.64 -4.01
N TRP A 241 -11.01 -5.10 -5.23
CA TRP A 241 -12.10 -4.55 -6.04
C TRP A 241 -13.12 -5.61 -6.47
N GLN A 242 -12.67 -6.81 -6.83
CA GLN A 242 -13.52 -7.96 -7.14
C GLN A 242 -14.41 -8.35 -5.95
N ARG A 243 -13.93 -8.17 -4.72
CA ARG A 243 -14.61 -8.53 -3.47
C ARG A 243 -15.26 -7.33 -2.75
N LEU A 244 -15.39 -6.20 -3.43
CA LEU A 244 -16.00 -4.99 -2.90
C LEU A 244 -17.54 -5.12 -2.80
N GLY A 245 -18.12 -4.59 -1.72
CA GLY A 245 -19.57 -4.54 -1.51
C GLY A 245 -20.23 -5.92 -1.43
N ASP A 246 -21.16 -6.16 -2.34
CA ASP A 246 -21.91 -7.41 -2.52
C ASP A 246 -21.19 -8.44 -3.42
N GLY A 247 -20.01 -8.10 -3.95
CA GLY A 247 -19.30 -8.92 -4.92
C GLY A 247 -19.78 -8.78 -6.37
N ARG A 248 -20.60 -7.75 -6.70
CA ARG A 248 -21.04 -7.43 -8.08
C ARG A 248 -19.90 -7.25 -9.10
N ASN A 249 -18.67 -7.08 -8.61
CA ASN A 249 -17.45 -6.88 -9.40
C ASN A 249 -16.70 -8.20 -9.68
N PHE A 250 -17.04 -9.30 -9.00
CA PHE A 250 -16.16 -10.47 -8.90
C PHE A 250 -15.83 -11.14 -10.25
N TRP A 251 -16.82 -11.19 -11.15
CA TRP A 251 -16.70 -11.75 -12.51
C TRP A 251 -16.71 -10.66 -13.60
N ARG A 252 -16.52 -9.37 -13.25
CA ARG A 252 -16.43 -8.29 -14.25
C ARG A 252 -15.14 -8.40 -15.05
N TYR A 253 -15.30 -8.33 -16.37
CA TYR A 253 -14.23 -8.42 -17.37
C TYR A 253 -14.70 -7.72 -18.66
N ASP A 254 -15.32 -6.55 -18.47
CA ASP A 254 -15.89 -5.64 -19.47
C ASP A 254 -14.84 -4.60 -19.90
N ASP A 255 -14.08 -4.93 -20.96
CA ASP A 255 -13.01 -4.14 -21.58
C ASP A 255 -12.70 -4.70 -23.00
N GLU A 256 -11.62 -4.25 -23.64
CA GLU A 256 -11.25 -4.61 -25.02
C GLU A 256 -9.92 -5.42 -25.07
N ASN A 257 -9.85 -6.41 -25.97
CA ASN A 257 -8.62 -7.10 -26.36
C ASN A 257 -7.82 -6.24 -27.37
N ASN A 258 -6.59 -6.65 -27.69
CA ASN A 258 -5.68 -5.88 -28.55
C ASN A 258 -5.95 -5.98 -30.06
N ASP A 259 -6.98 -6.73 -30.46
CA ASP A 259 -7.55 -6.79 -31.80
C ASP A 259 -8.90 -6.05 -31.91
N ASP A 260 -9.16 -5.13 -30.96
CA ASP A 260 -10.41 -4.39 -30.76
C ASP A 260 -11.64 -5.30 -30.51
N SER A 261 -11.44 -6.59 -30.16
CA SER A 261 -12.54 -7.49 -29.82
C SER A 261 -13.01 -7.35 -28.35
N PRO A 262 -14.31 -7.53 -28.04
CA PRO A 262 -14.80 -7.51 -26.66
C PRO A 262 -14.21 -8.67 -25.84
N SER A 263 -13.67 -8.38 -24.66
CA SER A 263 -12.98 -9.38 -23.86
C SER A 263 -13.91 -10.40 -23.20
N MET A 264 -13.49 -11.67 -23.13
CA MET A 264 -14.30 -12.78 -22.60
C MET A 264 -13.56 -13.60 -21.53
N LEU A 265 -14.30 -14.18 -20.60
CA LEU A 265 -13.73 -15.09 -19.58
C LEU A 265 -13.11 -16.37 -20.19
N SER A 266 -13.44 -16.69 -21.44
CA SER A 266 -12.85 -17.79 -22.21
C SER A 266 -11.54 -17.44 -22.91
N ASP A 267 -11.08 -16.18 -22.84
CA ASP A 267 -9.87 -15.74 -23.53
C ASP A 267 -8.63 -16.43 -22.95
N MET A 268 -7.74 -16.89 -23.83
CA MET A 268 -6.53 -17.62 -23.46
C MET A 268 -5.41 -16.66 -23.06
N LEU A 269 -4.90 -16.81 -21.83
CA LEU A 269 -3.77 -16.06 -21.30
C LEU A 269 -2.44 -16.59 -21.89
N TRP A 270 -2.13 -16.21 -23.13
CA TRP A 270 -0.90 -16.64 -23.79
C TRP A 270 0.36 -16.21 -23.00
N PRO A 271 1.34 -17.09 -22.73
CA PRO A 271 1.55 -18.44 -23.28
C PRO A 271 1.10 -19.59 -22.36
N PHE A 272 0.23 -19.37 -21.37
CA PHE A 272 0.03 -20.29 -20.23
C PHE A 272 -1.01 -21.40 -20.41
N GLU A 273 -1.68 -21.50 -21.57
CA GLU A 273 -2.74 -22.49 -21.84
C GLU A 273 -3.91 -22.49 -20.83
N VAL A 274 -4.16 -21.34 -20.18
CA VAL A 274 -5.19 -21.13 -19.15
C VAL A 274 -6.12 -19.98 -19.55
N GLN A 275 -7.41 -20.07 -19.21
CA GLN A 275 -8.40 -19.04 -19.53
C GLN A 275 -8.45 -17.94 -18.45
N VAL A 276 -8.91 -16.75 -18.82
CA VAL A 276 -9.19 -15.64 -17.87
C VAL A 276 -10.07 -16.13 -16.71
N GLY A 277 -11.13 -16.89 -17.01
CA GLY A 277 -12.09 -17.41 -16.03
C GLY A 277 -11.46 -18.28 -14.94
N ASP A 278 -10.39 -19.01 -15.24
CA ASP A 278 -9.69 -19.89 -14.30
C ASP A 278 -8.94 -19.09 -13.22
N VAL A 279 -8.52 -17.86 -13.54
CA VAL A 279 -7.70 -17.00 -12.66
C VAL A 279 -8.52 -15.91 -11.95
N MET A 280 -9.80 -15.74 -12.27
CA MET A 280 -10.65 -14.71 -11.62
C MET A 280 -10.73 -14.88 -10.10
N ASP A 281 -10.58 -16.09 -9.55
CA ASP A 281 -10.52 -16.29 -8.09
C ASP A 281 -9.11 -16.70 -7.61
N SER A 282 -8.43 -15.78 -6.94
CA SER A 282 -7.14 -16.04 -6.27
C SER A 282 -7.17 -17.25 -5.33
N ARG A 283 -8.33 -17.57 -4.74
CA ARG A 283 -8.50 -18.75 -3.87
C ARG A 283 -8.46 -20.07 -4.64
N ARG A 284 -8.89 -20.12 -5.91
CA ARG A 284 -8.70 -21.28 -6.82
C ARG A 284 -7.25 -21.43 -7.25
N LEU A 285 -6.49 -20.33 -7.26
CA LEU A 285 -5.03 -20.34 -7.41
C LEU A 285 -4.29 -20.67 -6.09
N CYS A 286 -5.03 -21.01 -5.03
CA CYS A 286 -4.56 -21.39 -3.70
C CYS A 286 -3.92 -20.28 -2.85
N TYR A 287 -4.25 -19.01 -3.10
CA TYR A 287 -3.83 -17.91 -2.22
C TYR A 287 -4.95 -16.91 -1.87
N TYR A 288 -4.65 -16.00 -0.96
CA TYR A 288 -5.40 -14.78 -0.65
C TYR A 288 -4.43 -13.73 -0.12
N TYR A 289 -4.84 -12.47 -0.03
CA TYR A 289 -4.04 -11.41 0.58
C TYR A 289 -4.34 -11.24 2.07
N GLU A 290 -3.32 -11.35 2.92
CA GLU A 290 -3.39 -10.92 4.33
C GLU A 290 -3.34 -9.38 4.35
N PRO A 291 -4.37 -8.69 4.89
CA PRO A 291 -4.42 -7.23 4.94
C PRO A 291 -3.27 -6.64 5.76
N PHE A 292 -2.80 -5.45 5.39
CA PHE A 292 -1.72 -4.81 6.12
C PHE A 292 -2.25 -4.23 7.44
N LEU A 293 -1.72 -4.73 8.56
CA LEU A 293 -2.01 -4.21 9.90
C LEU A 293 -0.73 -3.57 10.46
N PRO A 294 -0.62 -2.22 10.43
CA PRO A 294 0.51 -1.52 11.01
C PRO A 294 0.45 -1.62 12.53
N ASN A 295 1.57 -2.04 13.13
CA ASN A 295 1.73 -2.39 14.55
C ASN A 295 0.90 -3.60 15.01
N ARG A 296 1.57 -4.55 15.67
CA ARG A 296 0.93 -5.79 16.16
C ARG A 296 0.11 -5.54 17.45
N ALA A 297 -1.14 -5.13 17.29
CA ALA A 297 -2.21 -5.54 18.18
C ALA A 297 -3.30 -6.26 17.35
N PRO A 298 -3.92 -7.33 17.88
CA PRO A 298 -4.82 -8.15 17.08
C PRO A 298 -6.18 -7.49 16.90
N LEU A 299 -6.42 -6.85 15.76
CA LEU A 299 -7.76 -6.55 15.26
C LEU A 299 -8.46 -7.84 14.74
N ALA A 300 -8.45 -8.87 15.58
CA ALA A 300 -9.16 -10.11 15.40
C ALA A 300 -10.62 -9.95 15.85
N MET A 301 -11.38 -9.09 15.16
CA MET A 301 -12.83 -9.05 15.30
C MET A 301 -13.45 -10.30 14.62
N ASN A 302 -13.47 -11.38 15.39
CA ASN A 302 -14.23 -12.63 15.20
C ASN A 302 -14.21 -13.21 13.77
N ALA A 303 -13.06 -13.77 13.38
CA ALA A 303 -12.87 -14.45 12.07
C ALA A 303 -13.53 -15.84 11.95
N GLU A 304 -14.61 -16.12 12.70
CA GLU A 304 -15.25 -17.45 12.75
C GLU A 304 -16.26 -17.69 11.62
N ASN A 305 -16.79 -16.64 10.97
CA ASN A 305 -17.86 -16.73 9.97
C ASN A 305 -17.45 -16.25 8.57
N GLY A 306 -16.17 -16.34 8.20
CA GLY A 306 -15.67 -16.09 6.83
C GLY A 306 -15.71 -14.63 6.33
N GLY A 307 -16.30 -13.71 7.09
CA GLY A 307 -16.29 -12.27 6.78
C GLY A 307 -14.89 -11.66 6.86
N THR A 308 -14.49 -10.96 5.80
CA THR A 308 -13.15 -10.36 5.65
C THR A 308 -13.05 -9.00 6.35
N ASN A 309 -12.83 -9.04 7.67
CA ASN A 309 -12.70 -7.86 8.52
C ASN A 309 -11.25 -7.33 8.52
N SER A 310 -11.02 -6.12 8.01
CA SER A 310 -9.72 -5.44 8.00
C SER A 310 -9.84 -3.93 7.81
N TRP A 311 -8.79 -3.14 8.04
CA TRP A 311 -8.78 -1.71 7.69
C TRP A 311 -9.02 -1.48 6.19
N ASP A 312 -8.36 -2.27 5.34
CA ASP A 312 -8.55 -2.26 3.88
C ASP A 312 -10.04 -2.42 3.48
N MET A 313 -10.80 -3.27 4.19
CA MET A 313 -12.24 -3.46 3.93
C MET A 313 -13.17 -2.58 4.75
N ALA A 314 -12.74 -2.03 5.90
CA ALA A 314 -13.49 -1.04 6.66
C ALA A 314 -13.54 0.30 5.91
N MET A 315 -12.43 0.73 5.31
CA MET A 315 -12.39 1.88 4.40
C MET A 315 -13.22 1.65 3.12
N ALA A 316 -13.40 0.39 2.72
CA ALA A 316 -14.13 0.03 1.50
C ALA A 316 -15.65 -0.17 1.71
N ASN A 317 -16.09 -0.67 2.86
CA ASN A 317 -17.49 -1.07 3.12
C ASN A 317 -18.11 -0.44 4.38
N GLY A 318 -17.36 0.32 5.18
CA GLY A 318 -17.84 0.98 6.39
C GLY A 318 -18.52 2.33 6.12
N PRO A 319 -19.62 2.66 6.82
CA PRO A 319 -20.13 4.03 6.88
C PRO A 319 -19.31 4.92 7.82
N ALA A 320 -19.46 6.24 7.66
CA ALA A 320 -18.98 7.31 8.55
C ALA A 320 -17.49 7.69 8.53
N PHE A 321 -17.06 8.34 7.45
CA PHE A 321 -16.57 9.72 7.59
C PHE A 321 -17.00 10.57 6.37
N ASP A 322 -17.26 11.86 6.59
CA ASP A 322 -17.73 12.81 5.56
C ASP A 322 -16.79 12.90 4.34
N TRP A 323 -15.50 12.67 4.60
CA TRP A 323 -14.44 12.75 3.58
C TRP A 323 -14.67 11.89 2.34
N THR A 324 -15.24 10.68 2.44
CA THR A 324 -15.44 9.83 1.24
C THR A 324 -16.40 10.44 0.24
N GLN A 325 -17.55 10.97 0.68
CA GLN A 325 -18.47 11.68 -0.22
C GLN A 325 -17.82 12.95 -0.78
N SER A 326 -17.00 13.63 0.02
CA SER A 326 -16.23 14.80 -0.44
C SER A 326 -15.18 14.44 -1.51
N MET A 327 -14.54 13.28 -1.42
CA MET A 327 -13.50 12.81 -2.34
C MET A 327 -14.09 12.19 -3.60
N GLU A 328 -15.20 11.46 -3.50
CA GLU A 328 -16.04 11.03 -4.63
C GLU A 328 -16.52 12.27 -5.42
N ALA A 329 -16.93 13.34 -4.74
CA ALA A 329 -17.24 14.63 -5.37
C ALA A 329 -16.01 15.35 -5.97
N ALA A 330 -14.78 15.11 -5.50
CA ALA A 330 -13.55 15.63 -6.11
C ALA A 330 -13.15 14.85 -7.38
N TRP A 331 -13.41 13.54 -7.39
CA TRP A 331 -13.23 12.65 -8.54
C TRP A 331 -14.22 12.94 -9.67
N ALA A 332 -15.44 13.37 -9.32
CA ALA A 332 -16.48 13.80 -10.24
C ALA A 332 -16.37 15.27 -10.69
N ALA A 333 -15.57 16.11 -9.99
CA ALA A 333 -15.42 17.53 -10.32
C ALA A 333 -14.55 17.76 -11.56
N ASP A 334 -14.94 18.77 -12.35
CA ASP A 334 -14.14 19.28 -13.47
C ASP A 334 -12.79 19.83 -12.96
N PRO A 335 -11.63 19.38 -13.48
CA PRO A 335 -10.32 19.97 -13.18
C PRO A 335 -10.19 21.48 -13.41
N ALA A 336 -11.07 22.10 -14.21
CA ALA A 336 -11.11 23.54 -14.41
C ALA A 336 -11.85 24.33 -13.30
N ALA A 337 -12.57 23.64 -12.40
CA ALA A 337 -13.45 24.28 -11.40
C ALA A 337 -12.79 24.57 -10.05
N ASN A 338 -11.64 23.95 -9.75
CA ASN A 338 -10.91 24.16 -8.49
C ASN A 338 -9.94 25.35 -8.59
N GLY A 339 -9.71 26.02 -7.46
CA GLY A 339 -8.75 27.12 -7.36
C GLY A 339 -7.30 26.68 -7.55
N MET A 340 -6.38 27.66 -7.49
CA MET A 340 -4.94 27.41 -7.58
C MET A 340 -4.51 26.36 -6.55
N LEU A 341 -3.99 25.22 -7.03
CA LEU A 341 -3.59 24.10 -6.18
C LEU A 341 -2.58 24.55 -5.11
N LEU A 342 -2.58 23.85 -3.97
CA LEU A 342 -1.53 24.00 -2.95
C LEU A 342 -0.18 23.54 -3.51
N THR A 343 0.65 24.51 -3.90
CA THR A 343 2.03 24.29 -4.37
C THR A 343 2.92 23.77 -3.24
N ILE A 344 2.97 22.46 -3.10
CA ILE A 344 3.86 21.75 -2.16
C ILE A 344 5.23 21.56 -2.82
N PRO A 345 6.35 21.83 -2.12
CA PRO A 345 7.68 21.59 -2.67
C PRO A 345 7.88 20.13 -3.10
N ASP A 346 8.41 19.93 -4.30
CA ASP A 346 8.72 18.61 -4.87
C ASP A 346 9.66 17.77 -3.99
N ASP A 347 10.47 18.44 -3.17
CA ASP A 347 11.45 17.88 -2.25
C ASP A 347 10.92 17.65 -0.82
N ASP A 348 9.64 17.97 -0.54
CA ASP A 348 8.99 17.64 0.73
C ASP A 348 8.91 16.11 0.93
N ARG A 349 9.36 15.65 2.09
CA ARG A 349 9.45 14.25 2.52
C ARG A 349 8.87 14.04 3.92
N SER A 350 8.06 14.99 4.38
CA SER A 350 7.59 15.07 5.77
C SER A 350 6.41 14.17 6.11
N GLU A 351 5.70 13.63 5.10
CA GLU A 351 4.59 12.65 5.20
C GLU A 351 3.39 13.00 6.10
N MET A 352 3.44 14.08 6.87
CA MET A 352 2.49 14.36 7.97
C MET A 352 1.31 15.25 7.56
N VAL A 353 1.51 16.21 6.66
CA VAL A 353 0.48 17.09 6.09
C VAL A 353 0.90 17.50 4.68
N ALA A 354 -0.07 17.90 3.85
CA ALA A 354 0.15 18.34 2.47
C ALA A 354 0.79 17.24 1.58
N LEU A 355 -0.04 16.31 1.12
CA LEU A 355 0.33 15.22 0.21
C LEU A 355 0.76 15.79 -1.16
N ARG A 356 1.88 15.32 -1.68
CA ARG A 356 2.30 15.55 -3.07
C ARG A 356 1.55 14.57 -3.98
N ALA A 357 1.11 15.04 -5.14
CA ALA A 357 0.61 14.17 -6.20
C ALA A 357 1.77 13.58 -7.02
N SER A 358 1.55 12.42 -7.64
CA SER A 358 2.49 11.86 -8.61
C SER A 358 2.73 12.79 -9.79
N LYS A 359 3.96 12.79 -10.32
CA LYS A 359 4.26 13.45 -11.59
C LYS A 359 3.43 12.81 -12.73
N PRO A 360 3.12 13.55 -13.81
CA PRO A 360 2.61 12.95 -15.04
C PRO A 360 3.55 11.87 -15.60
N LEU A 361 2.97 10.80 -16.14
CA LEU A 361 3.73 9.73 -16.79
C LEU A 361 4.33 10.22 -18.13
N PRO A 362 5.58 9.83 -18.48
CA PRO A 362 6.17 10.17 -19.76
C PRO A 362 5.34 9.64 -20.93
N GLU A 363 5.09 10.46 -21.96
CA GLU A 363 4.29 10.02 -23.11
C GLU A 363 4.91 8.84 -23.86
N ALA A 364 6.25 8.73 -23.87
CA ALA A 364 6.93 7.56 -24.43
C ALA A 364 6.57 6.27 -23.67
N TRP A 365 6.43 6.34 -22.34
CA TRP A 365 6.01 5.19 -21.52
C TRP A 365 4.54 4.86 -21.77
N LEU A 366 3.66 5.86 -21.86
CA LEU A 366 2.24 5.66 -22.20
C LEU A 366 2.08 4.96 -23.56
N ARG A 367 2.77 5.46 -24.59
CA ARG A 367 2.75 4.86 -25.94
C ARG A 367 3.37 3.46 -26.00
N MET A 368 4.37 3.16 -25.16
CA MET A 368 4.95 1.82 -25.02
C MET A 368 3.98 0.81 -24.38
N ASN A 369 3.02 1.27 -23.58
CA ASN A 369 2.02 0.44 -22.90
C ASN A 369 0.63 0.59 -23.53
N HIS A 370 0.56 0.99 -24.81
CA HIS A 370 -0.67 1.13 -25.60
C HIS A 370 -1.73 2.12 -25.03
N GLN A 371 -1.33 3.01 -24.11
CA GLN A 371 -2.25 3.88 -23.36
C GLN A 371 -2.68 5.13 -24.14
N ASN A 372 -3.96 5.47 -24.05
CA ASN A 372 -4.50 6.73 -24.59
C ASN A 372 -4.01 7.94 -23.74
N VAL A 373 -3.08 8.72 -24.29
CA VAL A 373 -2.47 9.86 -23.59
C VAL A 373 -3.52 10.85 -23.07
N THR A 374 -4.55 11.19 -23.85
CA THR A 374 -5.58 12.16 -23.43
C THR A 374 -6.42 11.63 -22.26
N GLN A 375 -6.81 10.36 -22.30
CA GLN A 375 -7.53 9.69 -21.21
C GLN A 375 -6.70 9.68 -19.92
N VAL A 376 -5.41 9.32 -20.01
CA VAL A 376 -4.52 9.26 -18.84
C VAL A 376 -4.27 10.65 -18.26
N ARG A 377 -4.09 11.69 -19.08
CA ARG A 377 -3.93 13.08 -18.57
C ARG A 377 -5.17 13.56 -17.80
N ALA A 378 -6.37 13.12 -18.18
CA ALA A 378 -7.59 13.40 -17.43
C ALA A 378 -7.63 12.64 -16.08
N ILE A 379 -7.26 11.35 -16.06
CA ILE A 379 -7.17 10.53 -14.83
C ILE A 379 -6.13 11.10 -13.86
N GLU A 380 -4.95 11.46 -14.35
CA GLU A 380 -3.90 12.14 -13.56
C GLU A 380 -4.42 13.46 -12.97
N SER A 381 -5.28 14.20 -13.68
CA SER A 381 -5.90 15.42 -13.15
C SER A 381 -6.93 15.14 -12.06
N LYS A 382 -7.79 14.12 -12.22
CA LYS A 382 -8.70 13.70 -11.15
C LYS A 382 -7.94 13.27 -9.89
N LEU A 383 -6.83 12.54 -10.04
CA LEU A 383 -5.98 12.16 -8.91
C LEU A 383 -5.28 13.35 -8.25
N ARG A 384 -4.89 14.39 -9.01
CA ARG A 384 -4.44 15.67 -8.46
C ARG A 384 -5.55 16.40 -7.70
N ASN A 385 -6.78 16.44 -8.22
CA ASN A 385 -7.93 17.05 -7.54
C ASN A 385 -8.25 16.38 -6.18
N VAL A 386 -8.14 15.05 -6.11
CA VAL A 386 -8.31 14.30 -4.85
C VAL A 386 -7.26 14.72 -3.83
N VAL A 387 -5.99 14.79 -4.23
CA VAL A 387 -4.88 15.24 -3.35
C VAL A 387 -5.05 16.71 -2.93
N ASP A 388 -5.38 17.61 -3.85
CA ASP A 388 -5.56 19.03 -3.51
C ASP A 388 -6.73 19.23 -2.55
N ARG A 389 -7.84 18.50 -2.72
CA ARG A 389 -8.95 18.55 -1.74
C ARG A 389 -8.52 18.01 -0.39
N ILE A 390 -7.80 16.89 -0.33
CA ILE A 390 -7.24 16.34 0.92
C ILE A 390 -6.36 17.38 1.63
N ASN A 391 -5.56 18.14 0.89
CA ASN A 391 -4.68 19.16 1.45
C ASN A 391 -5.42 20.40 1.96
N HIS A 392 -6.61 20.68 1.44
CA HIS A 392 -7.53 21.70 1.93
C HIS A 392 -8.48 21.22 3.06
N MET A 393 -8.51 19.91 3.37
CA MET A 393 -9.40 19.35 4.41
C MET A 393 -8.85 19.65 5.81
N GLU A 394 -9.60 20.45 6.58
CA GLU A 394 -9.21 20.83 7.94
C GLU A 394 -8.98 19.57 8.81
N HIS A 395 -7.76 19.44 9.34
CA HIS A 395 -7.32 18.38 10.25
C HIS A 395 -7.19 16.99 9.62
N TYR A 396 -7.12 16.90 8.29
CA TYR A 396 -6.76 15.64 7.65
C TYR A 396 -5.33 15.21 8.01
N VAL A 397 -5.16 13.91 8.24
CA VAL A 397 -3.86 13.25 8.43
C VAL A 397 -3.91 11.92 7.68
N SER A 398 -2.95 11.71 6.79
CA SER A 398 -2.89 10.49 5.97
C SER A 398 -2.58 9.25 6.80
N PRO A 399 -3.16 8.07 6.50
CA PRO A 399 -2.77 6.81 7.11
C PRO A 399 -1.27 6.52 7.01
N ALA A 400 -0.58 7.00 5.97
CA ALA A 400 0.88 6.87 5.82
C ALA A 400 1.64 7.55 6.99
N ALA A 401 1.20 8.76 7.40
CA ALA A 401 1.82 9.53 8.49
C ALA A 401 1.82 8.77 9.82
N LEU A 402 0.73 8.04 10.09
CA LEU A 402 0.51 7.30 11.34
C LEU A 402 1.40 6.05 11.47
N ILE A 403 1.98 5.57 10.36
CA ILE A 403 2.88 4.42 10.33
C ILE A 403 4.34 4.87 10.38
N ARG A 404 4.67 5.95 9.66
CA ARG A 404 6.06 6.39 9.43
C ARG A 404 6.60 7.23 10.59
N HIS A 405 5.74 7.78 11.46
CA HIS A 405 6.15 8.70 12.51
C HIS A 405 5.49 8.45 13.87
N ASP A 406 6.27 7.94 14.83
CA ASP A 406 5.95 7.97 16.27
C ASP A 406 5.62 9.40 16.77
N GLY A 407 6.13 10.41 16.05
CA GLY A 407 5.87 11.83 16.29
C GLY A 407 4.60 12.42 15.67
N ALA A 408 3.77 11.66 14.94
CA ALA A 408 2.59 12.21 14.25
C ALA A 408 1.61 12.90 15.22
N LEU A 409 1.34 12.29 16.38
CA LEU A 409 0.54 12.87 17.47
C LEU A 409 1.11 14.22 17.94
N ASN A 410 2.44 14.34 17.98
CA ASN A 410 3.15 15.55 18.41
C ASN A 410 3.08 16.66 17.36
N VAL A 411 2.81 16.36 16.08
CA VAL A 411 2.57 17.36 15.04
C VAL A 411 1.10 17.78 15.00
N MET A 412 0.15 16.83 15.07
CA MET A 412 -1.28 17.12 15.25
C MET A 412 -1.52 18.09 16.41
N ALA A 413 -1.01 17.78 17.60
CA ALA A 413 -1.16 18.65 18.77
C ALA A 413 -0.52 20.04 18.62
N ARG A 414 0.57 20.17 17.85
CA ARG A 414 1.22 21.47 17.57
C ARG A 414 0.49 22.30 16.52
N GLN A 415 -0.33 21.69 15.66
CA GLN A 415 -1.28 22.41 14.82
C GLN A 415 -2.55 22.77 15.62
N TRP A 416 -3.09 21.84 16.39
CA TRP A 416 -4.35 22.01 17.12
C TRP A 416 -4.26 23.04 18.26
N THR A 417 -3.15 23.09 19.00
CA THR A 417 -2.89 24.18 19.98
C THR A 417 -2.90 25.58 19.37
N ARG A 418 -2.65 25.73 18.05
CA ARG A 418 -2.56 27.03 17.38
C ARG A 418 -3.92 27.62 16.98
N SER A 419 -4.96 26.79 16.77
CA SER A 419 -6.31 27.27 16.42
C SER A 419 -7.28 27.29 17.62
N PRO A 420 -7.89 28.43 17.98
CA PRO A 420 -8.86 28.49 19.08
C PRO A 420 -10.13 27.66 18.85
N ALA A 421 -10.69 27.69 17.64
CA ALA A 421 -11.97 27.04 17.33
C ALA A 421 -11.89 25.51 17.39
N LEU A 422 -10.70 24.95 17.12
CA LEU A 422 -10.41 23.53 17.30
C LEU A 422 -10.49 23.12 18.76
N LEU A 423 -10.12 24.03 19.67
CA LEU A 423 -10.02 23.73 21.08
C LEU A 423 -11.40 23.51 21.71
N GLU A 424 -12.36 24.35 21.33
CA GLU A 424 -13.79 24.19 21.66
C GLU A 424 -14.40 22.96 20.96
N ARG A 425 -14.02 22.70 19.70
CA ARG A 425 -14.44 21.48 18.99
C ARG A 425 -13.88 20.20 19.60
N LEU A 426 -12.65 20.20 20.11
CA LEU A 426 -12.04 19.06 20.80
C LEU A 426 -12.79 18.74 22.09
N THR A 427 -13.05 19.73 22.94
CA THR A 427 -13.81 19.54 24.19
C THR A 427 -15.24 19.07 23.91
N ALA A 428 -15.92 19.61 22.90
CA ALA A 428 -17.24 19.12 22.48
C ALA A 428 -17.21 17.67 21.92
N THR A 429 -16.24 17.35 21.06
CA THR A 429 -16.17 16.07 20.34
C THR A 429 -15.66 14.91 21.21
N VAL A 430 -15.01 15.19 22.34
CA VAL A 430 -14.59 14.18 23.35
C VAL A 430 -15.75 13.71 24.24
N GLY A 431 -16.88 14.42 24.27
CA GLY A 431 -18.19 13.84 24.58
C GLY A 431 -18.45 13.43 26.04
N GLY A 432 -18.71 14.41 26.92
CA GLY A 432 -19.67 14.27 28.03
C GLY A 432 -19.38 13.31 29.18
N LYS A 433 -18.33 12.47 29.14
CA LYS A 433 -18.02 11.48 30.21
C LYS A 433 -16.62 11.56 30.79
N VAL A 434 -15.69 12.27 30.15
CA VAL A 434 -14.39 12.65 30.73
C VAL A 434 -14.52 13.87 31.66
N GLU A 435 -15.71 14.49 31.71
CA GLU A 435 -16.03 15.76 32.39
C GLU A 435 -15.83 15.79 33.91
N HIS A 436 -15.59 14.65 34.58
CA HIS A 436 -15.38 14.62 36.04
C HIS A 436 -13.94 14.29 36.47
N ALA A 437 -13.13 13.68 35.59
CA ALA A 437 -11.72 13.40 35.90
C ALA A 437 -10.84 14.64 35.68
N LEU A 438 -10.87 15.23 34.47
CA LEU A 438 -10.05 16.40 34.14
C LEU A 438 -10.50 17.67 34.86
N ALA A 439 -11.82 17.88 35.02
CA ALA A 439 -12.35 19.03 35.77
C ALA A 439 -11.89 19.01 37.25
N GLY A 440 -11.77 17.82 37.85
CA GLY A 440 -11.27 17.64 39.22
C GLY A 440 -9.76 17.87 39.38
N ALA A 441 -8.98 17.85 38.30
CA ALA A 441 -7.55 18.19 38.31
C ALA A 441 -7.33 19.71 38.21
N LEU A 442 -8.21 20.42 37.48
CA LEU A 442 -8.11 21.87 37.21
C LEU A 442 -8.41 22.79 38.41
N LEU A 443 -8.73 22.24 39.59
CA LEU A 443 -9.17 22.99 40.77
C LEU A 443 -8.20 22.92 41.98
N ARG A 444 -6.96 22.43 41.83
CA ARG A 444 -6.08 22.11 42.98
C ARG A 444 -4.59 22.51 42.89
N GLN A 445 -4.21 23.45 42.02
CA GLN A 445 -2.82 23.95 41.95
C GLN A 445 -2.69 25.47 41.78
N GLU A 446 -3.35 26.26 42.63
CA GLU A 446 -2.96 27.67 42.88
C GLU A 446 -2.37 27.92 44.29
N ASP A 447 -2.46 26.96 45.22
CA ASP A 447 -1.99 27.11 46.63
C ASP A 447 -0.46 27.03 46.83
N MET A 448 0.35 26.77 45.78
CA MET A 448 1.81 26.62 45.90
C MET A 448 2.60 27.31 44.79
N ALA A 449 2.39 28.62 44.63
CA ALA A 449 3.24 29.49 43.78
C ALA A 449 3.58 30.86 44.39
N THR A 450 3.24 31.11 45.66
CA THR A 450 3.36 32.43 46.33
C THR A 450 4.61 32.60 47.20
N SER A 451 5.75 31.96 46.86
CA SER A 451 7.02 32.23 47.55
C SER A 451 8.29 31.90 46.74
N SER A 452 8.82 32.87 45.98
CA SER A 452 10.25 33.26 46.05
C SER A 452 10.59 34.35 45.02
N SER A 453 10.95 35.54 45.50
CA SER A 453 11.58 36.58 44.66
C SER A 453 12.68 37.29 45.46
N ALA A 454 13.93 37.05 45.07
CA ALA A 454 15.11 37.65 45.68
C ALA A 454 16.23 37.83 44.65
N GLN A 455 16.24 39.01 44.02
CA GLN A 455 17.36 39.96 43.83
C GLN A 455 18.83 39.47 43.70
N PRO A 456 19.75 40.32 43.17
CA PRO A 456 19.62 41.20 42.00
C PRO A 456 20.92 41.24 41.16
N ASN A 457 20.94 42.01 40.06
CA ASN A 457 22.06 42.95 39.80
C ASN A 457 21.70 44.00 38.75
N ALA A 458 22.49 45.09 38.65
CA ALA A 458 22.12 46.29 37.90
C ALA A 458 23.32 46.97 37.20
N SER A 459 23.04 47.73 36.13
CA SER A 459 23.92 48.80 35.65
C SER A 459 23.17 49.89 34.85
N MET A 460 23.15 51.09 35.42
CA MET A 460 23.15 52.45 34.83
C MET A 460 22.29 52.81 33.59
N ALA A 461 21.58 53.93 33.71
CA ALA A 461 21.03 54.76 32.63
C ALA A 461 21.97 55.98 32.36
N PRO A 462 21.64 57.10 31.65
CA PRO A 462 20.46 57.95 31.90
C PRO A 462 19.77 58.68 30.69
N THR A 463 18.58 59.20 30.97
CA THR A 463 17.93 60.45 30.46
C THR A 463 17.74 60.71 28.96
N HIS A 464 16.47 60.93 28.58
CA HIS A 464 15.97 62.29 28.35
C HIS A 464 14.46 62.41 28.70
N GLU A 465 14.00 63.63 29.02
CA GLU A 465 12.65 63.92 29.55
C GLU A 465 11.71 64.54 28.49
N GLY A 466 10.39 64.49 28.72
CA GLY A 466 9.37 65.22 27.93
C GLY A 466 7.92 64.77 28.21
N PRO A 467 7.08 65.59 28.90
CA PRO A 467 5.74 65.17 29.35
C PRO A 467 4.59 65.58 28.41
N GLY A 468 3.48 64.84 28.48
CA GLY A 468 2.20 65.18 27.83
C GLY A 468 1.03 64.48 28.54
N SER A 469 -0.06 65.20 28.84
CA SER A 469 -1.02 64.80 29.88
C SER A 469 -2.40 64.36 29.39
N SER A 470 -2.92 63.32 30.05
CA SER A 470 -4.33 63.13 30.45
C SER A 470 -5.47 63.24 29.41
N ALA A 471 -6.19 62.12 29.25
CA ALA A 471 -7.63 62.09 29.47
C ALA A 471 -8.03 60.69 29.98
N ALA A 472 -8.79 60.61 31.08
CA ALA A 472 -9.34 59.35 31.56
C ALA A 472 -10.73 59.12 30.96
N ASN A 473 -11.07 57.88 30.64
CA ASN A 473 -12.46 57.49 30.42
C ASN A 473 -12.69 56.07 30.95
N THR A 474 -13.35 55.97 32.10
CA THR A 474 -13.62 54.71 32.79
C THR A 474 -14.91 54.08 32.29
N THR A 475 -14.81 53.00 31.52
CA THR A 475 -15.92 52.08 31.27
C THR A 475 -15.69 50.77 32.02
N THR A 476 -16.73 50.32 32.74
CA THR A 476 -16.67 49.16 33.63
C THR A 476 -16.78 47.84 32.87
N SER A 477 -15.76 47.00 33.05
CA SER A 477 -15.80 45.52 33.01
C SER A 477 -16.90 44.81 32.18
N SER A 478 -16.48 44.19 31.09
CA SER A 478 -16.85 42.79 30.84
C SER A 478 -15.56 41.96 30.71
N SER A 479 -15.11 41.38 31.82
CA SER A 479 -13.86 40.60 31.90
C SER A 479 -14.06 39.20 31.32
N GLY A 480 -14.20 39.14 29.98
CA GLY A 480 -14.16 37.89 29.22
C GLY A 480 -12.79 37.23 29.34
N LYS A 481 -12.54 36.50 30.44
CA LYS A 481 -11.34 35.69 30.64
C LYS A 481 -11.27 34.64 29.54
N LYS A 482 -10.48 34.89 28.48
CA LYS A 482 -10.07 33.86 27.53
C LYS A 482 -9.38 32.75 28.33
N GLN A 483 -9.98 31.56 28.32
CA GLN A 483 -9.40 30.42 29.04
C GLN A 483 -8.01 30.09 28.48
N PRO A 484 -7.04 29.68 29.32
CA PRO A 484 -5.74 29.25 28.85
C PRO A 484 -5.90 28.01 27.97
N ARG A 485 -5.19 27.97 26.84
CA ARG A 485 -5.18 26.77 25.98
C ARG A 485 -4.44 25.64 26.72
N PRO A 486 -4.92 24.39 26.70
CA PRO A 486 -4.18 23.27 27.24
C PRO A 486 -2.86 23.10 26.48
N SER A 487 -1.87 22.56 27.19
CA SER A 487 -0.56 22.27 26.62
C SER A 487 -0.64 21.23 25.51
N SER A 488 0.34 21.24 24.60
CA SER A 488 0.47 20.21 23.56
C SER A 488 0.48 18.79 24.16
N ALA A 489 1.10 18.60 25.33
CA ALA A 489 1.14 17.31 26.03
C ALA A 489 -0.25 16.78 26.41
N GLN A 490 -1.14 17.64 26.89
CA GLN A 490 -2.53 17.26 27.21
C GLN A 490 -3.33 16.90 25.94
N ILE A 491 -3.10 17.62 24.83
CA ILE A 491 -3.71 17.27 23.54
C ILE A 491 -3.13 15.95 23.00
N ILE A 492 -1.83 15.68 23.17
CA ILE A 492 -1.19 14.40 22.80
C ILE A 492 -1.80 13.23 23.59
N SER A 493 -2.05 13.38 24.90
CA SER A 493 -2.69 12.34 25.72
C SER A 493 -4.11 12.04 25.24
N ALA A 494 -4.96 13.07 25.10
CA ALA A 494 -6.33 12.90 24.64
C ALA A 494 -6.44 12.37 23.20
N LEU A 495 -5.49 12.74 22.33
CA LEU A 495 -5.33 12.14 21.00
C LEU A 495 -5.02 10.65 21.11
N ARG A 496 -4.03 10.30 21.93
CA ARG A 496 -3.55 8.93 22.13
C ARG A 496 -4.69 8.06 22.66
N GLU A 497 -5.24 8.40 23.81
CA GLU A 497 -6.38 7.71 24.45
C GLU A 497 -7.55 7.48 23.48
N ARG A 498 -7.83 8.43 22.58
CA ARG A 498 -8.89 8.28 21.57
C ARG A 498 -8.51 7.35 20.42
N VAL A 499 -7.27 7.39 19.92
CA VAL A 499 -6.80 6.41 18.93
C VAL A 499 -6.75 5.01 19.57
N GLU A 500 -6.29 4.89 20.81
CA GLU A 500 -6.31 3.64 21.56
C GLU A 500 -7.74 3.10 21.72
N ALA A 501 -8.71 3.96 22.08
CA ALA A 501 -10.13 3.59 22.20
C ALA A 501 -10.83 3.27 20.86
N MET A 502 -10.41 3.91 19.75
CA MET A 502 -10.95 3.64 18.41
C MET A 502 -10.36 2.36 17.78
N THR A 503 -9.13 2.00 18.11
CA THR A 503 -8.38 0.92 17.44
C THR A 503 -8.17 -0.32 18.31
N GLY A 504 -8.37 -0.23 19.63
CA GLY A 504 -8.04 -1.28 20.60
C GLY A 504 -6.52 -1.48 20.81
N VAL A 505 -5.68 -0.63 20.22
CA VAL A 505 -4.21 -0.73 20.26
C VAL A 505 -3.67 0.27 21.27
N SER A 506 -2.93 -0.15 22.30
CA SER A 506 -2.23 0.81 23.16
C SER A 506 -0.95 1.34 22.49
N LEU A 507 -0.74 2.65 22.61
CA LEU A 507 0.33 3.41 21.97
C LEU A 507 1.34 3.89 23.03
N THR A 508 2.01 2.97 23.74
CA THR A 508 3.05 3.33 24.73
C THR A 508 4.31 3.90 24.05
N ASP A 509 4.93 4.94 24.63
CA ASP A 509 6.14 5.54 24.05
C ASP A 509 7.30 4.55 23.95
N GLY A 510 7.79 4.34 22.73
CA GLY A 510 8.93 3.48 22.39
C GLY A 510 10.30 4.02 22.85
N THR A 511 10.41 4.44 24.11
CA THR A 511 11.71 4.73 24.72
C THR A 511 12.44 3.41 25.05
N PRO A 512 13.67 3.19 24.54
CA PRO A 512 14.40 1.96 24.83
C PRO A 512 14.89 2.01 26.29
N THR A 513 14.14 1.36 27.19
CA THR A 513 14.52 1.19 28.59
C THR A 513 15.79 0.35 28.68
N ARG A 514 16.94 1.03 28.82
CA ARG A 514 18.26 0.43 28.99
C ARG A 514 18.38 -0.25 30.36
N THR A 515 17.72 -1.39 30.53
CA THR A 515 17.81 -2.24 31.71
C THR A 515 19.14 -2.99 31.73
N SER A 516 20.12 -2.43 32.43
CA SER A 516 21.39 -3.10 32.73
C SER A 516 21.23 -4.22 33.76
N SER A 517 22.24 -5.10 33.78
CA SER A 517 22.57 -6.10 34.83
C SER A 517 21.64 -7.33 35.02
N SER A 518 22.18 -8.47 34.56
CA SER A 518 22.28 -9.75 35.29
C SER A 518 21.03 -10.49 35.78
N GLY A 519 20.72 -11.60 35.09
CA GLY A 519 19.97 -12.73 35.65
C GLY A 519 20.34 -14.03 34.92
N ARG A 520 20.93 -15.01 35.62
CA ARG A 520 21.18 -16.38 35.10
C ARG A 520 20.12 -17.32 35.67
N GLN A 521 19.33 -17.97 34.83
CA GLN A 521 18.78 -19.33 34.95
C GLN A 521 17.75 -19.57 33.82
N ALA A 522 17.30 -20.79 33.50
CA ALA A 522 17.98 -22.04 33.15
C ALA A 522 16.93 -23.17 32.99
N ALA A 523 16.78 -23.66 31.75
CA ALA A 523 16.21 -24.98 31.38
C ALA A 523 14.73 -25.34 31.68
N ALA A 524 14.21 -26.22 30.81
CA ALA A 524 12.97 -27.00 30.88
C ALA A 524 11.63 -26.22 30.84
N VAL A 525 10.54 -26.77 30.27
CA VAL A 525 10.34 -28.08 29.59
C VAL A 525 10.05 -27.85 28.11
#